data_AF-A0A139N8J7-F1
#
_entry.id   AF-A0A139N8J7-F1
#
_cell.length_a   1.000
_cell.length_b   1.000
_cell.length_c   1.000
_cell.angle_alpha   90.00
_cell.angle_beta   90.00
_cell.angle_gamma   90.00
#
_symmetry.space_group_name_H-M   'P 1'
#
loop_
_entity.id
_entity.type
_entity.pdbx_description
1 polymer ?
#
loop_
_entity_poly.entity_id
_entity_poly.type
_entity_poly.pdbx_seq_one_letter_code
_entity_poly.pdbx_strand_id
1 'polypeptide(L)'
;MLRDVVRKGVQDAVLRGKGADILIKQLQKEFKTSYNYARRLAVTETARVYSEAQKANYNANDIEEYQVLAEAGACDICAPFDGEHFKTSEMVAGHNAAPFHPHCRCTTAPYSERVKMWEKIEGEKGSVMELQEDVSKAFGTIVNNPNVARAELQSLFKESYNVGRLVSHPILENFGNSMVSITDHMLSYILTEHRGQVVEADFAFLPSLISSPDFLATDIRMGKDTFLLNAKSDKNRFLEATIMNKEGQTVVHFMRRDGKKNNKRLKKIVKKSKKHDFIDKKVYNIGEE
;
A
#
# COMPACT_ATOMS: atom_id res chain seq x y z
N MET A 1 14.52 37.79 23.78
CA MET A 1 14.96 38.33 22.47
C MET A 1 15.27 37.22 21.47
N LEU A 2 16.42 36.53 21.50
CA LEU A 2 16.74 35.47 20.50
C LEU A 2 15.74 34.30 20.47
N ARG A 3 15.39 33.76 21.64
CA ARG A 3 14.43 32.65 21.76
C ARG A 3 13.07 32.98 21.14
N ASP A 4 12.60 34.21 21.31
CA ASP A 4 11.29 34.65 20.81
C ASP A 4 11.27 34.75 19.28
N VAL A 5 12.37 35.24 18.70
CA VAL A 5 12.55 35.35 17.24
C VAL A 5 12.60 33.98 16.60
N VAL A 6 13.41 33.08 17.17
CA VAL A 6 13.51 31.70 16.72
C VAL A 6 12.15 31.00 16.84
N ARG A 7 11.48 31.09 18.00
CA ARG A 7 10.16 30.50 18.21
C ARG A 7 9.15 30.97 17.16
N LYS A 8 9.06 32.28 16.93
CA LYS A 8 8.11 32.87 15.97
C LYS A 8 8.43 32.45 14.54
N GLY A 9 9.71 32.50 14.14
CA GLY A 9 10.11 32.11 12.79
C GLY A 9 9.92 30.62 12.51
N VAL A 10 10.15 29.74 13.50
CA VAL A 10 9.89 28.30 13.36
C VAL A 10 8.39 28.02 13.33
N GLN A 11 7.59 28.67 14.16
CA GLN A 11 6.12 28.58 14.07
C GLN A 11 5.61 28.96 12.69
N ASP A 12 6.10 30.06 12.13
CA ASP A 12 5.74 30.49 10.78
C ASP A 12 6.19 29.49 9.70
N ALA A 13 7.36 28.86 9.86
CA ALA A 13 7.85 27.85 8.93
C ALA A 13 6.98 26.59 8.96
N VAL A 14 6.73 26.04 10.16
CA VAL A 14 6.01 24.79 10.37
C VAL A 14 4.53 24.94 10.02
N LEU A 15 3.85 25.98 10.53
CA LEU A 15 2.39 26.13 10.35
C LEU A 15 2.00 26.60 8.95
N ARG A 16 2.86 27.37 8.28
CA ARG A 16 2.55 27.96 6.96
C ARG A 16 3.26 27.24 5.81
N GLY A 17 3.98 26.16 6.09
CA GLY A 17 4.77 25.41 5.10
C GLY A 17 5.86 26.25 4.42
N LYS A 18 6.37 27.29 5.10
CA LYS A 18 7.41 28.15 4.55
C LYS A 18 8.78 27.59 4.93
N GLY A 19 9.73 27.59 4.00
CA GLY A 19 11.11 27.15 4.28
C GLY A 19 11.81 28.01 5.34
N ALA A 20 12.92 27.50 5.88
CA ALA A 20 13.71 28.16 6.93
C ALA A 20 14.28 29.54 6.51
N ASP A 21 14.29 29.87 5.21
CA ASP A 21 14.85 31.10 4.66
C ASP A 21 14.30 32.40 5.29
N ILE A 22 13.04 32.38 5.71
CA ILE A 22 12.42 33.54 6.37
C ILE A 22 13.08 33.79 7.72
N LEU A 23 13.23 32.73 8.52
CA LEU A 23 13.90 32.80 9.81
C LEU A 23 15.38 33.16 9.64
N ILE A 24 16.06 32.69 8.59
CA ILE A 24 17.45 33.06 8.30
C ILE A 24 17.58 34.57 8.10
N LYS A 25 16.76 35.15 7.22
CA LYS A 25 16.78 36.60 6.94
C LYS A 25 16.46 37.42 8.19
N GLN A 26 15.52 36.95 9.00
CA GLN A 26 15.16 37.61 10.25
C GLN A 26 16.31 37.59 11.25
N LEU A 27 16.96 36.43 11.45
CA LEU A 27 18.10 36.27 12.35
C LEU A 27 19.29 37.15 11.92
N GLN A 28 19.60 37.22 10.62
CA GLN A 28 20.65 38.10 10.13
C GLN A 28 20.36 39.57 10.41
N LYS A 29 19.11 40.01 10.19
CA LYS A 29 18.71 41.41 10.39
C LYS A 29 18.74 41.81 11.86
N GLU A 30 18.17 40.97 12.73
CA GLU A 30 18.01 41.32 14.15
C GLU A 30 19.30 41.17 14.95
N PHE A 31 20.12 40.15 14.64
CA PHE A 31 21.34 39.85 15.40
C PHE A 31 22.63 40.22 14.67
N LYS A 32 22.54 40.82 13.48
CA LYS A 32 23.68 41.24 12.64
C LYS A 32 24.72 40.12 12.46
N THR A 33 24.25 38.89 12.27
CA THR A 33 25.10 37.70 12.14
C THR A 33 25.29 37.27 10.69
N SER A 34 26.27 36.40 10.44
CA SER A 34 26.53 35.87 9.10
C SER A 34 25.42 34.91 8.67
N TYR A 35 25.26 34.77 7.34
CA TYR A 35 24.28 33.85 6.75
C TYR A 35 24.47 32.42 7.27
N ASN A 36 25.72 31.96 7.36
CA ASN A 36 26.03 30.58 7.79
C ASN A 36 25.61 30.31 9.24
N TYR A 37 25.82 31.26 10.15
CA TYR A 37 25.38 31.13 11.54
C TYR A 37 23.85 31.13 11.65
N ALA A 38 23.19 32.07 10.96
CA ALA A 38 21.73 32.16 10.92
C ALA A 38 21.09 30.90 10.30
N ARG A 39 21.63 30.41 9.18
CA ARG A 39 21.17 29.21 8.48
C ARG A 39 21.28 27.98 9.35
N ARG A 40 22.43 27.77 9.98
CA ARG A 40 22.66 26.61 10.84
C ARG A 40 21.63 26.55 11.97
N LEU A 41 21.38 27.69 12.63
CA LEU A 41 20.38 27.77 13.70
C LEU A 41 18.97 27.54 13.18
N ALA A 42 18.58 28.25 12.13
CA ALA A 42 17.22 28.21 11.58
C ALA A 42 16.84 26.81 11.10
N VAL A 43 17.70 26.16 10.31
CA VAL A 43 17.46 24.81 9.77
C VAL A 43 17.39 23.79 10.89
N THR A 44 18.35 23.82 11.84
CA THR A 44 18.41 22.83 12.92
C THR A 44 17.21 22.93 13.85
N GLU A 45 16.81 24.15 14.25
CA GLU A 45 15.67 24.30 15.14
C GLU A 45 14.35 23.97 14.43
N THR A 46 14.23 24.31 13.14
CA THR A 46 13.05 23.94 12.35
C THR A 46 12.90 22.43 12.24
N ALA A 47 13.99 21.72 11.91
CA ALA A 47 14.01 20.26 11.85
C ALA A 47 13.69 19.63 13.21
N ARG A 48 14.25 20.16 14.31
CA ARG A 48 13.93 19.69 15.67
C ARG A 48 12.45 19.80 15.99
N VAL A 49 11.80 20.93 15.67
CA VAL A 49 10.36 21.12 15.89
C VAL A 49 9.52 20.21 15.00
N TYR A 50 9.93 19.94 13.77
CA TYR A 50 9.26 18.94 12.93
C TYR A 50 9.29 17.55 13.57
N SER A 51 10.44 17.12 14.12
CA SER A 51 10.54 15.83 14.79
C SER A 51 9.68 15.73 16.05
N GLU A 52 9.59 16.80 16.84
CA GLU A 52 8.68 16.86 17.99
C GLU A 52 7.21 16.81 17.56
N ALA A 53 6.85 17.54 16.49
CA ALA A 53 5.51 17.47 15.91
C ALA A 53 5.20 16.06 15.38
N GLN A 54 6.19 15.40 14.79
CA GLN A 54 6.07 14.03 14.29
C GLN A 54 5.88 13.03 15.44
N LYS A 55 6.63 13.17 16.53
CA LYS A 55 6.43 12.40 17.78
C LYS A 55 5.02 12.59 18.34
N ALA A 56 4.54 13.83 18.40
CA ALA A 56 3.19 14.12 18.87
C ALA A 56 2.12 13.48 17.95
N ASN A 57 2.35 13.49 16.63
CA ASN A 57 1.50 12.80 15.67
C ASN A 57 1.51 11.28 15.87
N TYR A 58 2.68 10.67 16.08
CA TYR A 58 2.79 9.24 16.35
C TYR A 58 2.03 8.84 17.62
N ASN A 59 2.23 9.58 18.72
CA ASN A 59 1.50 9.35 19.98
C ASN A 59 -0.02 9.52 19.80
N ALA A 60 -0.46 10.48 19.00
CA ALA A 60 -1.88 10.72 18.74
C ALA A 60 -2.55 9.64 17.87
N ASN A 61 -1.75 8.81 17.17
CA ASN A 61 -2.23 7.74 16.30
C ASN A 61 -1.79 6.35 16.80
N ASP A 62 -1.44 6.23 18.09
CA ASP A 62 -1.03 4.98 18.74
C ASP A 62 0.09 4.22 17.99
N ILE A 63 1.01 4.97 17.38
CA ILE A 63 2.18 4.41 16.70
C ILE A 63 3.23 4.05 17.76
N GLU A 64 3.40 2.75 18.03
CA GLU A 64 4.34 2.25 19.06
C GLU A 64 5.81 2.40 18.65
N GLU A 65 6.12 2.24 17.36
CA GLU A 65 7.48 2.27 16.81
C GLU A 65 7.58 3.15 15.57
N TYR A 66 8.76 3.70 15.32
CA TYR A 66 9.07 4.47 14.13
C TYR A 66 10.41 4.01 13.54
N GLN A 67 10.57 4.22 12.23
CA GLN A 67 11.79 3.94 11.48
C GLN A 67 12.44 5.26 11.09
N VAL A 68 13.76 5.33 11.19
CA VAL A 68 14.55 6.46 10.68
C VAL A 68 14.76 6.28 9.17
N LEU A 69 14.51 7.33 8.40
CA LEU A 69 14.72 7.39 6.97
C LEU A 69 15.81 8.43 6.67
N ALA A 70 16.99 7.94 6.28
CA ALA A 70 18.08 8.81 5.91
C ALA A 70 17.91 9.37 4.48
N GLU A 71 18.57 10.49 4.18
CA GLU A 71 18.58 11.05 2.83
C GLU A 71 19.41 10.15 1.90
N ALA A 72 19.06 10.07 0.62
CA ALA A 72 19.88 9.35 -0.35
C ALA A 72 21.31 9.92 -0.39
N GLY A 73 22.32 9.10 -0.10
CA GLY A 73 23.70 9.56 0.09
C GLY A 73 23.99 10.13 1.48
N ALA A 74 23.29 9.62 2.50
CA ALA A 74 23.45 9.99 3.90
C ALA A 74 24.92 10.07 4.33
N CYS A 75 25.25 11.08 5.14
CA CYS A 75 26.59 11.22 5.71
C CYS A 75 26.89 10.10 6.72
N ASP A 76 28.16 9.94 7.08
CA ASP A 76 28.64 8.92 8.02
C ASP A 76 27.98 8.96 9.40
N ILE A 77 27.38 10.10 9.79
CA ILE A 77 26.62 10.25 11.04
C ILE A 77 25.22 9.66 10.92
N CYS A 78 24.55 9.85 9.78
CA CYS A 78 23.16 9.45 9.58
C CYS A 78 23.03 8.04 9.01
N ALA A 79 23.97 7.60 8.19
CA ALA A 79 23.94 6.30 7.53
C ALA A 79 23.73 5.11 8.49
N PRO A 80 24.33 5.09 9.71
CA PRO A 80 24.09 4.00 10.67
C PRO A 80 22.66 3.89 11.19
N PHE A 81 21.86 4.95 11.07
CA PHE A 81 20.48 4.96 11.53
C PHE A 81 19.48 4.64 10.41
N ASP A 82 19.90 4.56 9.15
CA ASP A 82 18.96 4.34 8.05
C ASP A 82 18.29 2.97 8.16
N GLY A 83 16.96 2.96 8.24
CA GLY A 83 16.17 1.74 8.40
C GLY A 83 16.08 1.20 9.83
N GLU A 84 16.83 1.75 10.79
CA GLU A 84 16.71 1.41 12.22
C GLU A 84 15.36 1.86 12.77
N HIS A 85 14.80 1.08 13.69
CA HIS A 85 13.53 1.36 14.32
C HIS A 85 13.65 1.49 15.84
N PHE A 86 12.85 2.37 16.42
CA PHE A 86 12.86 2.69 17.84
C PHE A 86 11.43 2.89 18.34
N LYS A 87 11.23 2.77 19.66
CA LYS A 87 9.94 3.08 20.29
C LYS A 87 9.64 4.57 20.22
N THR A 88 8.41 4.93 19.87
CA THR A 88 7.94 6.32 19.87
C THR A 88 8.08 6.98 21.24
N SER A 89 7.88 6.23 22.32
CA SER A 89 8.07 6.73 23.70
C SER A 89 9.50 7.21 23.96
N GLU A 90 10.49 6.62 23.29
CA GLU A 90 11.91 6.90 23.41
C GLU A 90 12.42 7.89 22.33
N MET A 91 11.54 8.41 21.47
CA MET A 91 11.92 9.31 20.38
C MET A 91 12.54 10.61 20.91
N VAL A 92 13.81 10.86 20.57
CA VAL A 92 14.59 12.04 20.96
C VAL A 92 15.39 12.53 19.75
N ALA A 93 15.05 13.75 19.31
CA ALA A 93 15.76 14.44 18.23
C ALA A 93 17.25 14.62 18.59
N GLY A 94 18.13 14.26 17.65
CA GLY A 94 19.58 14.31 17.84
C GLY A 94 20.20 13.06 18.44
N HIS A 95 19.40 12.07 18.85
CA HIS A 95 19.89 10.80 19.40
C HIS A 95 19.43 9.60 18.55
N ASN A 96 18.12 9.38 18.45
CA ASN A 96 17.51 8.29 17.68
C ASN A 96 16.44 8.81 16.69
N ALA A 97 16.37 10.12 16.49
CA ALA A 97 15.55 10.77 15.48
C ALA A 97 16.28 11.97 14.91
N ALA A 98 15.99 12.33 13.66
CA ALA A 98 16.49 13.55 13.05
C ALA A 98 16.08 14.79 13.87
N PRO A 99 16.80 15.93 13.79
CA PRO A 99 18.10 16.09 13.12
C PRO A 99 19.27 15.55 13.97
N PHE A 100 20.11 14.67 13.39
CA PHE A 100 21.31 14.13 14.07
C PHE A 100 22.50 15.09 14.08
N HIS A 101 22.55 16.00 13.12
CA HIS A 101 23.63 16.96 12.96
C HIS A 101 23.07 18.27 12.36
N PRO A 102 23.83 19.38 12.39
CA PRO A 102 23.41 20.60 11.72
C PRO A 102 23.19 20.36 10.21
N HIS A 103 22.10 20.90 9.68
CA HIS A 103 21.65 20.68 8.29
C HIS A 103 21.26 19.24 7.94
N CYS A 104 20.99 18.38 8.93
CA CYS A 104 20.39 17.08 8.70
C CYS A 104 19.05 17.21 7.95
N ARG A 105 18.83 16.34 6.97
CA ARG A 105 17.63 16.27 6.14
C ARG A 105 16.91 14.92 6.25
N CYS A 106 17.34 14.10 7.21
CA CYS A 106 16.71 12.82 7.50
C CYS A 106 15.35 13.05 8.17
N THR A 107 14.51 12.03 8.15
CA THR A 107 13.17 12.06 8.73
C THR A 107 12.85 10.73 9.41
N THR A 108 11.64 10.60 9.94
CA THR A 108 11.12 9.35 10.48
C THR A 108 9.80 8.99 9.80
N ALA A 109 9.47 7.71 9.78
CA ALA A 109 8.17 7.22 9.37
C ALA A 109 7.61 6.25 10.43
N PRO A 110 6.27 6.11 10.55
CA PRO A 110 5.68 5.07 11.37
C PRO A 110 6.25 3.71 10.98
N TYR A 111 6.73 2.96 11.96
CA TYR A 111 7.13 1.58 11.78
C TYR A 111 6.04 0.71 12.36
N SER A 112 5.54 -0.18 11.53
CA SER A 112 4.82 -1.35 11.99
C SER A 112 5.49 -2.52 11.32
N GLU A 113 5.65 -3.62 12.04
CA GLU A 113 5.76 -4.92 11.38
C GLU A 113 4.55 -4.99 10.46
N ARG A 114 4.77 -4.84 9.14
CA ARG A 114 3.74 -4.70 8.09
C ARG A 114 2.66 -5.79 8.09
N VAL A 115 2.81 -6.79 8.96
CA VAL A 115 1.95 -7.94 9.21
C VAL A 115 0.79 -7.62 10.17
N LYS A 116 1.00 -6.84 11.25
CA LYS A 116 0.04 -6.83 12.39
C LYS A 116 -0.97 -5.68 12.40
N MET A 117 -0.75 -4.61 11.63
CA MET A 117 -1.67 -3.46 11.58
C MET A 117 -2.98 -3.80 10.86
N TRP A 118 -2.95 -4.78 9.93
CA TRP A 118 -4.15 -5.27 9.24
C TRP A 118 -4.89 -6.34 10.06
N GLU A 119 -4.18 -7.09 10.90
CA GLU A 119 -4.76 -8.15 11.75
C GLU A 119 -5.63 -7.60 12.90
N LYS A 120 -5.27 -6.45 13.49
CA LYS A 120 -6.04 -5.89 14.62
C LYS A 120 -7.37 -5.21 14.23
N ILE A 121 -7.60 -4.95 12.94
CA ILE A 121 -8.87 -4.33 12.45
C ILE A 121 -9.89 -5.41 12.05
N GLU A 122 -9.49 -6.66 11.83
CA GLU A 122 -10.30 -7.67 11.16
C GLU A 122 -10.43 -8.93 11.99
N GLY A 123 -11.27 -8.85 13.03
CA GLY A 123 -11.70 -10.06 13.73
C GLY A 123 -12.24 -11.09 12.74
N GLU A 124 -11.79 -12.34 12.89
CA GLU A 124 -12.26 -13.58 12.24
C GLU A 124 -11.67 -13.98 10.88
N LYS A 125 -11.02 -13.09 10.11
CA LYS A 125 -10.50 -13.42 8.76
C LYS A 125 -8.97 -13.49 8.72
N GLY A 126 -8.43 -14.43 7.93
CA GLY A 126 -6.99 -14.61 7.73
C GLY A 126 -6.33 -13.47 6.95
N SER A 127 -5.06 -13.22 7.19
CA SER A 127 -4.29 -12.18 6.50
C SER A 127 -3.81 -12.63 5.11
N VAL A 128 -3.35 -11.68 4.28
CA VAL A 128 -2.73 -12.00 2.97
C VAL A 128 -1.52 -12.92 3.12
N MET A 129 -0.74 -12.78 4.20
CA MET A 129 0.43 -13.62 4.44
C MET A 129 0.04 -15.05 4.78
N GLU A 130 -0.98 -15.23 5.63
CA GLU A 130 -1.52 -16.55 5.93
C GLU A 130 -2.13 -17.20 4.67
N LEU A 131 -2.82 -16.42 3.84
CA LEU A 131 -3.31 -16.89 2.55
C LEU A 131 -2.17 -17.43 1.68
N GLN A 132 -1.06 -16.69 1.58
CA GLN A 132 0.09 -17.12 0.77
C GLN A 132 0.70 -18.42 1.30
N GLU A 133 0.83 -18.56 2.62
CA GLU A 133 1.33 -19.79 3.24
C GLU A 133 0.43 -20.99 2.93
N ASP A 134 -0.89 -20.84 3.11
CA ASP A 134 -1.85 -21.92 2.89
C ASP A 134 -2.01 -22.27 1.41
N VAL A 135 -1.92 -21.27 0.52
CA VAL A 135 -1.84 -21.50 -0.93
C VAL A 135 -0.59 -22.32 -1.28
N SER A 136 0.57 -22.00 -0.69
CA SER A 136 1.81 -22.75 -0.93
C SER A 136 1.67 -24.23 -0.51
N LYS A 137 1.07 -24.49 0.66
CA LYS A 137 0.73 -25.85 1.13
C LYS A 137 -0.21 -26.56 0.15
N ALA A 138 -1.24 -25.87 -0.35
CA ALA A 138 -2.19 -26.43 -1.30
C ALA A 138 -1.52 -26.78 -2.63
N PHE A 139 -0.64 -25.94 -3.16
CA PHE A 139 0.15 -26.27 -4.36
C PHE A 139 1.08 -27.47 -4.11
N GLY A 140 1.75 -27.55 -2.97
CA GLY A 140 2.54 -28.73 -2.58
C GLY A 140 1.70 -30.01 -2.56
N THR A 141 0.48 -29.93 -2.04
CA THR A 141 -0.48 -31.05 -2.03
C THR A 141 -0.90 -31.45 -3.44
N ILE A 142 -1.18 -30.49 -4.33
CA ILE A 142 -1.54 -30.75 -5.73
C ILE A 142 -0.39 -31.38 -6.51
N VAL A 143 0.85 -30.97 -6.23
CA VAL A 143 2.04 -31.57 -6.86
C VAL A 143 2.20 -33.04 -6.46
N ASN A 144 2.00 -33.35 -5.18
CA ASN A 144 2.10 -34.71 -4.66
C ASN A 144 0.91 -35.60 -5.06
N ASN A 145 -0.29 -35.01 -5.15
CA ASN A 145 -1.52 -35.67 -5.55
C ASN A 145 -2.28 -34.82 -6.60
N PRO A 146 -2.00 -35.01 -7.90
CA PRO A 146 -2.63 -34.25 -8.97
C PRO A 146 -4.15 -34.40 -9.08
N ASN A 147 -4.73 -35.40 -8.39
CA ASN A 147 -6.16 -35.70 -8.36
C ASN A 147 -6.79 -35.41 -6.98
N VAL A 148 -6.12 -34.62 -6.14
CA VAL A 148 -6.62 -34.22 -4.81
C VAL A 148 -8.07 -33.73 -4.87
N ALA A 149 -8.89 -34.20 -3.93
CA ALA A 149 -10.30 -33.87 -3.86
C ALA A 149 -10.50 -32.42 -3.40
N ARG A 150 -11.58 -31.78 -3.86
CA ARG A 150 -11.88 -30.38 -3.49
C ARG A 150 -12.04 -30.19 -1.98
N ALA A 151 -12.68 -31.13 -1.29
CA ALA A 151 -12.87 -31.07 0.16
C ALA A 151 -11.54 -31.10 0.93
N GLU A 152 -10.58 -31.89 0.44
CA GLU A 152 -9.23 -31.96 1.01
C GLU A 152 -8.51 -30.62 0.81
N LEU A 153 -8.57 -30.03 -0.39
CA LEU A 153 -8.04 -28.68 -0.63
C LEU A 153 -8.70 -27.62 0.24
N GLN A 154 -10.02 -27.68 0.41
CA GLN A 154 -10.76 -26.72 1.23
C GLN A 154 -10.31 -26.76 2.69
N SER A 155 -10.01 -27.95 3.23
CA SER A 155 -9.55 -28.12 4.61
C SER A 155 -8.18 -27.51 4.92
N LEU A 156 -7.42 -27.12 3.88
CA LEU A 156 -6.12 -26.46 4.02
C LEU A 156 -6.25 -24.95 4.28
N PHE A 157 -7.46 -24.39 4.15
CA PHE A 157 -7.71 -22.96 4.23
C PHE A 157 -8.54 -22.61 5.47
N LYS A 158 -8.30 -21.42 6.01
CA LYS A 158 -9.23 -20.74 6.93
C LYS A 158 -10.52 -20.38 6.19
N GLU A 159 -11.60 -20.18 6.93
CA GLU A 159 -12.92 -19.85 6.39
C GLU A 159 -12.89 -18.70 5.37
N SER A 160 -12.15 -17.63 5.69
CA SER A 160 -11.88 -16.57 4.71
C SER A 160 -10.63 -15.77 5.02
N TYR A 161 -10.13 -15.07 4.01
CA TYR A 161 -8.95 -14.20 4.06
C TYR A 161 -9.27 -12.83 3.48
N ASN A 162 -8.69 -11.78 4.04
CA ASN A 162 -8.74 -10.46 3.44
C ASN A 162 -7.64 -10.33 2.39
N VAL A 163 -8.02 -9.83 1.21
CA VAL A 163 -7.16 -9.74 0.02
C VAL A 163 -6.96 -8.31 -0.44
N GLY A 164 -7.31 -7.33 0.40
CA GLY A 164 -7.07 -5.92 0.17
C GLY A 164 -8.36 -5.10 -0.03
N ARG A 165 -8.19 -3.79 -0.24
CA ARG A 165 -9.30 -2.86 -0.45
C ARG A 165 -9.54 -2.62 -1.93
N LEU A 166 -10.80 -2.67 -2.33
CA LEU A 166 -11.21 -2.42 -3.70
C LEU A 166 -10.82 -0.99 -4.12
N VAL A 167 -10.27 -0.85 -5.33
CA VAL A 167 -9.93 0.46 -5.90
C VAL A 167 -11.08 1.47 -5.76
N SER A 168 -10.77 2.69 -5.33
CA SER A 168 -11.74 3.79 -5.34
C SER A 168 -11.87 4.33 -6.77
N HIS A 169 -13.00 4.08 -7.42
CA HIS A 169 -13.25 4.50 -8.79
C HIS A 169 -14.73 4.89 -9.02
N PRO A 170 -15.04 5.94 -9.81
CA PRO A 170 -16.41 6.40 -10.02
C PRO A 170 -17.39 5.32 -10.48
N ILE A 171 -16.96 4.38 -11.34
CA ILE A 171 -17.85 3.31 -11.84
C ILE A 171 -18.21 2.27 -10.77
N LEU A 172 -17.45 2.22 -9.67
CA LEU A 172 -17.73 1.35 -8.53
C LEU A 172 -18.64 2.04 -7.50
N GLU A 173 -19.08 3.28 -7.76
CA GLU A 173 -20.03 4.01 -6.92
C GLU A 173 -19.60 3.97 -5.43
N ASN A 174 -20.45 3.42 -4.55
CA ASN A 174 -20.19 3.38 -3.11
C ASN A 174 -19.35 2.17 -2.66
N PHE A 175 -18.91 1.31 -3.59
CA PHE A 175 -18.17 0.09 -3.30
C PHE A 175 -16.65 0.31 -3.22
N GLY A 176 -16.15 1.47 -3.63
CA GLY A 176 -14.73 1.82 -3.52
C GLY A 176 -14.22 1.78 -2.07
N ASN A 177 -12.94 1.45 -1.89
CA ASN A 177 -12.23 1.33 -0.60
C ASN A 177 -12.77 0.28 0.38
N SER A 178 -13.83 -0.45 0.02
CA SER A 178 -14.37 -1.54 0.82
C SER A 178 -13.39 -2.72 0.84
N MET A 179 -13.39 -3.46 1.94
CA MET A 179 -12.53 -4.63 2.09
C MET A 179 -13.04 -5.77 1.22
N VAL A 180 -12.13 -6.41 0.49
CA VAL A 180 -12.39 -7.59 -0.32
C VAL A 180 -11.82 -8.81 0.40
N SER A 181 -12.61 -9.87 0.45
CA SER A 181 -12.19 -11.16 1.02
C SER A 181 -12.29 -12.30 0.00
N ILE A 182 -11.68 -13.44 0.30
CA ILE A 182 -11.82 -14.68 -0.45
C ILE A 182 -12.05 -15.83 0.54
N THR A 183 -12.98 -16.73 0.25
CA THR A 183 -13.33 -17.85 1.14
C THR A 183 -12.63 -19.14 0.75
N ASP A 184 -12.49 -20.06 1.70
CA ASP A 184 -12.02 -21.44 1.50
C ASP A 184 -12.75 -22.17 0.35
N HIS A 185 -14.07 -22.02 0.27
CA HIS A 185 -14.91 -22.60 -0.75
C HIS A 185 -14.51 -22.06 -2.13
N MET A 186 -14.17 -20.77 -2.22
CA MET A 186 -13.74 -20.17 -3.48
C MET A 186 -12.31 -20.54 -3.85
N LEU A 187 -11.39 -20.58 -2.88
CA LEU A 187 -10.02 -21.02 -3.08
C LEU A 187 -9.97 -22.46 -3.59
N SER A 188 -10.65 -23.38 -2.92
CA SER A 188 -10.73 -24.78 -3.32
C SER A 188 -11.39 -24.98 -4.68
N TYR A 189 -12.44 -24.20 -4.99
CA TYR A 189 -13.07 -24.20 -6.31
C TYR A 189 -12.09 -23.78 -7.40
N ILE A 190 -11.38 -22.67 -7.21
CA ILE A 190 -10.45 -22.13 -8.21
C ILE A 190 -9.29 -23.10 -8.46
N LEU A 191 -8.71 -23.67 -7.39
CA LEU A 191 -7.63 -24.65 -7.49
C LEU A 191 -8.05 -25.98 -8.14
N THR A 192 -9.35 -26.29 -8.11
CA THR A 192 -9.90 -27.50 -8.75
C THR A 192 -10.27 -27.23 -10.21
N GLU A 193 -11.09 -26.21 -10.48
CA GLU A 193 -11.62 -25.92 -11.83
C GLU A 193 -10.57 -25.32 -12.78
N HIS A 194 -9.60 -24.57 -12.23
CA HIS A 194 -8.52 -23.94 -12.99
C HIS A 194 -7.18 -24.63 -12.73
N ARG A 195 -7.22 -25.91 -12.35
CA ARG A 195 -6.02 -26.72 -12.09
C ARG A 195 -5.08 -26.68 -13.29
N GLY A 196 -3.81 -26.37 -13.04
CA GLY A 196 -2.78 -26.19 -14.07
C GLY A 196 -2.89 -24.92 -14.92
N GLN A 197 -3.89 -24.07 -14.68
CA GLN A 197 -4.08 -22.79 -15.38
C GLN A 197 -3.70 -21.59 -14.51
N VAL A 198 -3.90 -21.70 -13.19
CA VAL A 198 -3.43 -20.75 -12.19
C VAL A 198 -2.14 -21.25 -11.54
N VAL A 199 -1.29 -20.32 -11.13
CA VAL A 199 -0.03 -20.58 -10.40
C VAL A 199 -0.01 -19.82 -9.08
N GLU A 200 0.84 -20.21 -8.15
CA GLU A 200 0.99 -19.59 -6.83
C GLU A 200 1.20 -18.07 -6.91
N ALA A 201 2.03 -17.62 -7.85
CA ALA A 201 2.28 -16.19 -8.09
C ALA A 201 1.02 -15.38 -8.45
N ASP A 202 -0.02 -16.02 -9.01
CA ASP A 202 -1.28 -15.33 -9.33
C ASP A 202 -2.04 -14.95 -8.05
N PHE A 203 -1.95 -15.76 -6.98
CA PHE A 203 -2.54 -15.45 -5.67
C PHE A 203 -1.80 -14.32 -4.98
N ALA A 204 -0.46 -14.31 -5.07
CA ALA A 204 0.36 -13.23 -4.54
C ALA A 204 0.10 -11.89 -5.25
N PHE A 205 -0.29 -11.91 -6.52
CA PHE A 205 -0.63 -10.71 -7.31
C PHE A 205 -2.06 -10.20 -7.06
N LEU A 206 -2.94 -11.02 -6.49
CA LEU A 206 -4.36 -10.70 -6.30
C LEU A 206 -4.59 -9.38 -5.53
N PRO A 207 -3.87 -9.06 -4.43
CA PRO A 207 -4.06 -7.78 -3.74
C PRO A 207 -3.76 -6.56 -4.62
N SER A 208 -2.70 -6.63 -5.44
CA SER A 208 -2.35 -5.56 -6.37
C SER A 208 -3.41 -5.36 -7.45
N LEU A 209 -3.97 -6.46 -7.98
CA LEU A 209 -5.10 -6.40 -8.91
C LEU A 209 -6.32 -5.71 -8.29
N ILE A 210 -6.61 -5.98 -7.01
CA ILE A 210 -7.77 -5.41 -6.31
C ILE A 210 -7.60 -3.92 -6.04
N SER A 211 -6.41 -3.50 -5.60
CA SER A 211 -6.13 -2.10 -5.26
C SER A 211 -5.83 -1.22 -6.48
N SER A 212 -5.28 -1.79 -7.54
CA SER A 212 -4.75 -1.05 -8.69
C SER A 212 -4.91 -1.83 -10.01
N PRO A 213 -6.15 -2.08 -10.44
CA PRO A 213 -6.39 -2.75 -11.72
C PRO A 213 -6.08 -1.83 -12.91
N ASP A 214 -5.72 -2.41 -14.05
CA ASP A 214 -5.55 -1.65 -15.30
C ASP A 214 -6.89 -1.46 -16.04
N PHE A 215 -7.86 -2.34 -15.80
CA PHE A 215 -9.21 -2.29 -16.35
C PHE A 215 -10.22 -2.74 -15.30
N LEU A 216 -11.38 -2.09 -15.28
CA LEU A 216 -12.52 -2.51 -14.49
C LEU A 216 -13.85 -2.39 -15.23
N ALA A 217 -14.80 -3.25 -14.89
CA ALA A 217 -16.16 -3.18 -15.38
C ALA A 217 -17.17 -3.62 -14.32
N THR A 218 -18.38 -3.06 -14.34
CA THR A 218 -19.49 -3.46 -13.47
C THR A 218 -20.62 -4.09 -14.27
N ASP A 219 -21.60 -4.64 -13.56
CA ASP A 219 -22.83 -5.23 -14.11
C ASP A 219 -22.54 -6.23 -15.23
N ILE A 220 -21.45 -6.99 -15.06
CA ILE A 220 -21.08 -8.09 -15.94
C ILE A 220 -22.07 -9.25 -15.75
N ARG A 221 -22.00 -10.26 -16.63
CA ARG A 221 -22.97 -11.39 -16.75
C ARG A 221 -23.47 -12.06 -15.45
N MET A 222 -22.81 -11.87 -14.31
CA MET A 222 -23.19 -12.48 -13.03
C MET A 222 -24.20 -11.67 -12.20
N GLY A 223 -24.65 -10.50 -12.70
CA GLY A 223 -25.72 -9.72 -12.09
C GLY A 223 -25.27 -8.36 -11.54
N LYS A 224 -26.17 -7.73 -10.80
CA LYS A 224 -25.94 -6.43 -10.13
C LYS A 224 -24.83 -6.56 -9.09
N ASP A 225 -24.07 -5.48 -8.86
CA ASP A 225 -23.01 -5.39 -7.84
C ASP A 225 -21.90 -6.45 -8.01
N THR A 226 -21.66 -6.85 -9.26
CA THR A 226 -20.51 -7.65 -9.66
C THR A 226 -19.50 -6.79 -10.42
N PHE A 227 -18.24 -6.87 -10.00
CA PHE A 227 -17.12 -6.14 -10.56
C PHE A 227 -16.15 -7.11 -11.21
N LEU A 228 -15.67 -6.77 -12.40
CA LEU A 228 -14.57 -7.45 -13.06
C LEU A 228 -13.36 -6.55 -13.02
N LEU A 229 -12.25 -7.06 -12.52
CA LEU A 229 -10.96 -6.41 -12.51
C LEU A 229 -10.01 -7.16 -13.44
N ASN A 230 -9.17 -6.43 -14.17
CA ASN A 230 -8.12 -7.02 -14.99
C ASN A 230 -6.84 -6.20 -14.88
N ALA A 231 -5.72 -6.89 -14.70
CA ALA A 231 -4.41 -6.26 -14.72
C ALA A 231 -3.37 -7.17 -15.35
N LYS A 232 -2.33 -6.56 -15.93
CA LYS A 232 -1.18 -7.25 -16.48
C LYS A 232 -0.27 -7.69 -15.34
N SER A 233 -0.12 -9.01 -15.19
CA SER A 233 0.71 -9.61 -14.15
C SER A 233 2.17 -9.82 -14.60
N ASP A 234 2.41 -9.96 -15.91
CA ASP A 234 3.74 -10.15 -16.51
C ASP A 234 3.71 -9.75 -18.00
N LYS A 235 4.86 -9.75 -18.70
CA LYS A 235 5.08 -9.26 -20.07
C LYS A 235 3.99 -9.65 -21.07
N ASN A 236 3.40 -10.83 -20.95
CA ASN A 236 2.30 -11.29 -21.82
C ASN A 236 1.18 -12.05 -21.07
N ARG A 237 1.00 -11.78 -19.77
CA ARG A 237 0.03 -12.45 -18.92
C ARG A 237 -0.81 -11.44 -18.15
N PHE A 238 -2.07 -11.81 -17.97
CA PHE A 238 -3.08 -10.98 -17.33
C PHE A 238 -3.83 -11.80 -16.30
N LEU A 239 -4.18 -11.18 -15.19
CA LEU A 239 -5.05 -11.75 -14.18
C LEU A 239 -6.41 -11.04 -14.27
N GLU A 240 -7.47 -11.83 -14.44
CA GLU A 240 -8.87 -11.38 -14.40
C GLU A 240 -9.48 -11.87 -13.10
N ALA A 241 -10.01 -11.00 -12.26
CA ALA A 241 -10.75 -11.37 -11.05
C ALA A 241 -12.19 -10.85 -11.12
N THR A 242 -13.11 -11.63 -10.58
CA THR A 242 -14.51 -11.26 -10.42
C THR A 242 -14.81 -11.13 -8.93
N ILE A 243 -15.30 -9.96 -8.55
CA ILE A 243 -15.71 -9.63 -7.18
C ILE A 243 -17.22 -9.46 -7.19
N MET A 244 -17.89 -10.04 -6.21
CA MET A 244 -19.34 -9.91 -6.04
C MET A 244 -19.63 -9.34 -4.66
N ASN A 245 -20.55 -8.39 -4.58
CA ASN A 245 -21.06 -7.89 -3.32
C ASN A 245 -22.44 -8.48 -3.03
N LYS A 246 -22.53 -9.38 -2.04
CA LYS A 246 -23.81 -9.91 -1.51
C LYS A 246 -24.01 -9.56 -0.04
N GLU A 247 -23.01 -9.83 0.79
CA GLU A 247 -22.97 -9.54 2.24
C GLU A 247 -21.60 -8.94 2.63
N GLY A 248 -20.97 -8.30 1.66
CA GLY A 248 -19.55 -7.98 1.66
C GLY A 248 -18.93 -8.32 0.31
N GLN A 249 -17.77 -7.75 0.02
CA GLN A 249 -17.08 -7.96 -1.25
C GLN A 249 -16.24 -9.23 -1.19
N THR A 250 -16.55 -10.17 -2.07
CA THR A 250 -15.87 -11.46 -2.13
C THR A 250 -15.35 -11.73 -3.53
N VAL A 251 -14.10 -12.18 -3.63
CA VAL A 251 -13.57 -12.76 -4.88
C VAL A 251 -14.28 -14.08 -5.13
N VAL A 252 -15.10 -14.13 -6.18
CA VAL A 252 -15.86 -15.32 -6.57
C VAL A 252 -15.20 -16.10 -7.68
N HIS A 253 -14.21 -15.52 -8.36
CA HIS A 253 -13.46 -16.20 -9.41
C HIS A 253 -12.22 -15.38 -9.77
N PHE A 254 -11.13 -16.03 -10.14
CA PHE A 254 -10.09 -15.36 -10.93
C PHE A 254 -9.41 -16.34 -11.89
N MET A 255 -8.79 -15.80 -12.94
CA MET A 255 -8.18 -16.58 -13.98
C MET A 255 -7.01 -15.85 -14.65
N ARG A 256 -5.92 -16.59 -14.87
CA ARG A 256 -4.78 -16.17 -15.67
C ARG A 256 -5.08 -16.33 -17.16
N ARG A 257 -4.73 -15.33 -17.97
CA ARG A 257 -4.90 -15.33 -19.44
C ARG A 257 -3.63 -14.85 -20.14
N ASP A 258 -3.37 -15.37 -21.34
CA ASP A 258 -2.42 -14.75 -22.27
C ASP A 258 -3.02 -13.48 -22.89
N GLY A 259 -2.17 -12.60 -23.41
CA GLY A 259 -2.60 -11.31 -23.98
C GLY A 259 -3.63 -11.41 -25.11
N LYS A 260 -3.51 -12.41 -26.00
CA LYS A 260 -4.48 -12.59 -27.11
C LYS A 260 -5.87 -12.95 -26.59
N LYS A 261 -5.95 -13.94 -25.68
CA LYS A 261 -7.20 -14.36 -25.04
C LYS A 261 -7.78 -13.24 -24.18
N ASN A 262 -6.94 -12.52 -23.45
CA ASN A 262 -7.35 -11.40 -22.61
C ASN A 262 -7.99 -10.28 -23.42
N ASN A 263 -7.31 -9.79 -24.47
CA ASN A 263 -7.85 -8.71 -25.31
C ASN A 263 -9.15 -9.13 -26.01
N LYS A 264 -9.25 -10.38 -26.49
CA LYS A 264 -10.50 -10.90 -27.06
C LYS A 264 -11.65 -10.93 -26.03
N ARG A 265 -11.34 -11.25 -24.77
CA ARG A 265 -12.29 -11.29 -23.66
C ARG A 265 -12.75 -9.88 -23.28
N LEU A 266 -11.83 -8.93 -23.11
CA LEU A 266 -12.14 -7.54 -22.79
C LEU A 266 -12.92 -6.85 -23.91
N LYS A 267 -12.57 -7.06 -25.19
CA LYS A 267 -13.37 -6.59 -26.34
C LYS A 267 -14.84 -7.01 -26.24
N LYS A 268 -15.12 -8.25 -25.78
CA LYS A 268 -16.50 -8.73 -25.57
C LYS A 268 -17.18 -8.09 -24.36
N ILE A 269 -16.43 -7.72 -23.32
CA ILE A 269 -16.96 -7.05 -22.13
C ILE A 269 -17.33 -5.62 -22.46
N VAL A 270 -16.42 -4.87 -23.07
CA VAL A 270 -16.62 -3.47 -23.51
C VAL A 270 -17.86 -3.37 -24.41
N LYS A 271 -18.04 -4.31 -25.34
CA LYS A 271 -19.24 -4.36 -26.21
C LYS A 271 -20.57 -4.59 -25.47
N LYS A 272 -20.54 -5.15 -24.25
CA LYS A 272 -21.73 -5.60 -23.52
C LYS A 272 -22.02 -4.80 -22.25
N SER A 273 -20.98 -4.39 -21.52
CA SER A 273 -21.12 -3.59 -20.30
C SER A 273 -21.03 -2.11 -20.65
N LYS A 274 -22.03 -1.34 -20.23
CA LYS A 274 -22.07 0.12 -20.38
C LYS A 274 -21.22 0.84 -19.33
N LYS A 275 -20.79 0.15 -18.27
CA LYS A 275 -20.00 0.69 -17.16
C LYS A 275 -18.64 -0.03 -17.09
N HIS A 276 -17.68 0.46 -17.85
CA HIS A 276 -16.32 -0.05 -17.86
C HIS A 276 -15.33 1.10 -18.02
N ASP A 277 -14.10 0.90 -17.54
CA ASP A 277 -13.02 1.85 -17.73
C ASP A 277 -11.66 1.15 -17.86
N PHE A 278 -10.78 1.79 -18.63
CA PHE A 278 -9.36 1.45 -18.74
C PHE A 278 -8.55 2.50 -17.99
N ILE A 279 -8.07 2.13 -16.80
CA ILE A 279 -7.20 2.96 -15.98
C ILE A 279 -5.83 3.12 -16.67
N ASP A 280 -5.29 2.03 -17.23
CA ASP A 280 -4.11 2.08 -18.10
C ASP A 280 -4.38 1.46 -19.47
N LYS A 281 -4.69 2.33 -20.44
CA LYS A 281 -4.94 1.94 -21.84
C LYS A 281 -3.69 1.41 -22.55
N LYS A 282 -2.47 1.81 -22.15
CA LYS A 282 -1.23 1.42 -22.85
C LYS A 282 -0.89 -0.06 -22.68
N VAL A 283 -1.50 -0.68 -21.68
CA VAL A 283 -1.33 -2.09 -21.35
C VAL A 283 -2.12 -2.98 -22.31
N TYR A 284 -3.16 -2.45 -22.97
CA TYR A 284 -4.12 -3.22 -23.75
C TYR A 284 -4.16 -2.82 -25.24
N ASN A 285 -4.03 -3.82 -26.11
CA ASN A 285 -4.26 -3.65 -27.55
C ASN A 285 -5.74 -3.86 -27.87
N ILE A 286 -6.58 -2.96 -27.36
CA ILE A 286 -8.03 -2.96 -27.56
C ILE A 286 -8.35 -1.70 -28.38
N GLY A 287 -7.92 -1.67 -29.64
CA GLY A 287 -8.11 -0.46 -30.45
C GLY A 287 -7.51 -0.42 -31.86
N GLU A 288 -6.65 -1.34 -32.27
CA GLU A 288 -6.19 -1.39 -33.67
C GLU A 288 -6.95 -2.52 -34.41
N GLU A 289 -7.97 -2.11 -35.16
CA GLU A 289 -8.29 -2.68 -36.48
C GLU A 289 -7.63 -1.78 -37.52
#